data_AF-A0A925Y7G8-F1
#
_entry.id   AF-A0A925Y7G8-F1
#
_cell.length_a   1.000
_cell.length_b   1.000
_cell.length_c   1.000
_cell.angle_alpha   90.00
_cell.angle_beta   90.00
_cell.angle_gamma   90.00
#
_symmetry.space_group_name_H-M   'P 1'
#
loop_
_entity.id
_entity.type
_entity.pdbx_description
1 polymer ?
#
loop_
_entity_poly.entity_id
_entity_poly.type
_entity_poly.pdbx_seq_one_letter_code
_entity_poly.pdbx_strand_id
1 'polypeptide(L)'
;MDLWSQEVVEETLGPEISEALPELLRLTELEVRIPRFEIVALQRLAAVDGETVSAVLARELRDLMSVHSKWLASEVPGFAVAFSWPEAV
;
A
#
# COMPACT_ATOMS: atom_id res chain seq x y z
N MET A 1 7.40 9.31 17.52
CA MET A 1 7.91 9.16 16.15
C MET A 1 6.73 9.40 15.25
N ASP A 2 6.73 10.49 14.50
CA ASP A 2 5.70 10.68 13.48
C ASP A 2 5.97 9.66 12.38
N LEU A 3 4.99 8.80 12.12
CA LEU A 3 5.03 7.86 11.01
C LEU A 3 4.83 8.67 9.73
N TRP A 4 5.88 8.79 8.91
CA TRP A 4 5.76 9.40 7.59
C TRP A 4 4.93 8.51 6.68
N SER A 5 4.09 9.12 5.85
CA SER A 5 3.43 8.38 4.78
C SER A 5 4.48 7.89 3.79
N GLN A 6 4.18 6.80 3.09
CA GLN A 6 5.09 6.28 2.09
C GLN A 6 5.35 7.29 0.97
N GLU A 7 4.36 8.10 0.59
CA GLU A 7 4.52 9.21 -0.36
C GLU A 7 5.63 10.17 0.08
N VAL A 8 5.63 10.58 1.35
CA VAL A 8 6.66 11.47 1.91
C VAL A 8 8.02 10.79 1.94
N VAL A 9 8.07 9.49 2.25
CA VAL A 9 9.32 8.71 2.23
C VAL A 9 9.89 8.66 0.81
N GLU A 10 9.08 8.32 -0.19
CA GLU A 10 9.51 8.25 -1.59
C GLU A 10 9.94 9.61 -2.14
N GLU A 11 9.19 10.68 -1.84
CA GLU A 11 9.54 12.05 -2.20
C GLU A 11 10.87 12.50 -1.57
N THR A 12 11.10 12.13 -0.30
CA THR A 12 12.32 12.48 0.43
C THR A 12 13.54 11.70 -0.06
N LEU A 13 13.38 10.41 -0.38
CA LEU A 13 14.47 9.58 -0.92
C LEU A 13 14.84 9.99 -2.35
N GLY A 14 13.88 10.47 -3.13
CA GLY A 14 14.14 10.97 -4.49
C GLY A 14 14.91 9.96 -5.34
N PRO A 15 16.07 10.31 -5.92
CA PRO A 15 16.86 9.40 -6.76
C PRO A 15 17.39 8.16 -6.04
N GLU A 16 17.54 8.20 -4.71
CA GLU A 16 18.13 7.12 -3.89
C GLU A 16 17.10 6.03 -3.54
N ILE A 17 15.84 6.22 -3.94
CA ILE A 17 14.73 5.29 -3.68
C ILE A 17 15.02 3.88 -4.19
N SER A 18 15.77 3.74 -5.28
CA SER A 18 16.10 2.44 -5.88
C SER A 18 17.09 1.62 -5.06
N GLU A 19 17.88 2.28 -4.22
CA GLU A 19 18.83 1.63 -3.31
C GLU A 19 18.18 1.35 -1.94
N ALA A 20 17.17 2.14 -1.56
CA ALA A 20 16.54 2.09 -0.24
C ALA A 20 15.27 1.22 -0.18
N LEU A 21 14.52 1.05 -1.28
CA LEU A 21 13.25 0.34 -1.30
C LEU A 21 13.22 -0.76 -2.39
N PRO A 22 12.75 -1.98 -2.05
CA PRO A 22 12.40 -2.98 -3.05
C PRO A 22 11.45 -2.41 -4.12
N GLU A 23 11.66 -2.76 -5.39
CA GLU A 23 10.86 -2.22 -6.50
C GLU A 23 9.35 -2.44 -6.29
N LEU A 24 8.96 -3.62 -5.80
CA LEU A 24 7.56 -3.97 -5.55
C LEU A 24 6.94 -3.27 -4.32
N LEU A 25 7.75 -2.58 -3.52
CA LEU A 25 7.22 -1.72 -2.48
C LEU A 25 6.86 -0.33 -3.00
N ARG A 26 7.39 0.12 -4.14
CA ARG A 26 7.15 1.50 -4.61
C ARG A 26 5.67 1.74 -4.89
N LEU A 27 5.22 2.95 -4.57
CA LEU A 27 3.84 3.37 -4.83
C LEU A 27 3.55 3.38 -6.33
N THR A 28 2.31 3.01 -6.65
CA THR A 28 1.78 3.07 -8.00
C THR A 28 0.31 3.46 -7.95
N GLU A 29 -0.15 4.17 -8.98
CA GLU A 29 -1.53 4.63 -9.09
C GLU A 29 -2.44 3.52 -9.63
N LEU A 30 -3.60 3.33 -8.99
CA LEU A 30 -4.61 2.37 -9.40
C LEU A 30 -5.90 3.10 -9.76
N GLU A 31 -6.24 3.14 -11.05
CA GLU A 31 -7.51 3.67 -11.54
C GLU A 31 -8.55 2.56 -11.74
N VAL A 32 -9.68 2.65 -11.05
CA VAL A 32 -10.77 1.67 -11.13
C VAL A 32 -12.14 2.33 -11.31
N ARG A 33 -13.03 1.68 -12.06
CA ARG A 33 -14.43 2.07 -12.15
C ARG A 33 -15.24 1.28 -11.13
N ILE A 34 -15.83 1.98 -10.17
CA ILE A 34 -16.66 1.40 -9.13
C ILE A 34 -18.07 2.02 -9.11
N PRO A 35 -19.09 1.28 -8.66
CA PRO A 35 -20.41 1.84 -8.37
C PRO A 35 -20.36 3.07 -7.46
N ARG A 36 -21.24 4.03 -7.72
CA ARG A 36 -21.27 5.29 -6.97
C ARG A 36 -21.55 5.11 -5.47
N PHE A 37 -22.24 4.03 -5.06
CA PHE A 37 -22.48 3.80 -3.64
C PHE A 37 -21.20 3.41 -2.89
N GLU A 38 -20.24 2.76 -3.55
CA GLU A 38 -18.98 2.31 -2.93
C GLU A 38 -18.12 3.51 -2.56
N ILE A 39 -17.97 4.49 -3.45
CA ILE A 39 -17.22 5.71 -3.13
C ILE A 39 -17.88 6.50 -1.99
N VAL A 40 -19.21 6.53 -1.91
CA VAL A 40 -19.92 7.18 -0.80
C VAL A 40 -19.68 6.43 0.52
N ALA A 41 -19.71 5.10 0.50
CA ALA A 41 -19.41 4.29 1.68
C ALA A 41 -17.96 4.50 2.15
N LEU A 42 -17.00 4.44 1.24
CA LEU A 42 -15.58 4.67 1.54
C LEU A 42 -15.34 6.07 2.13
N GLN A 43 -15.97 7.10 1.58
CA GLN A 43 -15.90 8.46 2.15
C GLN A 43 -16.45 8.53 3.57
N ARG A 44 -17.51 7.77 3.87
CA ARG A 44 -18.06 7.70 5.23
C ARG A 44 -17.14 6.95 6.19
N LEU A 45 -16.57 5.83 5.77
CA LEU A 45 -15.60 5.08 6.57
C LEU A 45 -14.37 5.93 6.89
N ALA A 46 -13.79 6.57 5.87
CA ALA A 46 -12.63 7.45 6.04
C ALA A 46 -12.92 8.58 7.05
N ALA A 47 -14.11 9.19 6.98
CA ALA A 47 -14.51 10.25 7.90
C ALA A 47 -14.68 9.81 9.36
N VAL A 48 -14.99 8.53 9.63
CA VAL A 48 -15.12 8.02 11.01
C VAL A 48 -13.77 8.07 11.74
N ASP A 49 -12.69 7.73 11.04
CA ASP A 49 -11.34 7.62 11.61
C ASP A 49 -10.45 8.84 11.28
N GLY A 50 -11.00 9.85 10.58
CA GLY A 50 -10.25 11.03 10.15
C GLY A 50 -9.21 10.74 9.06
N GLU A 51 -9.42 9.67 8.28
CA GLU A 51 -8.54 9.20 7.22
C GLU A 51 -9.00 9.70 5.83
N THR A 52 -8.19 9.44 4.81
CA THR A 52 -8.57 9.62 3.41
C THR A 52 -9.14 8.32 2.83
N VAL A 53 -9.90 8.41 1.73
CA VAL A 53 -10.37 7.21 1.01
C VAL A 53 -9.20 6.32 0.57
N SER A 54 -8.10 6.92 0.13
CA SER A 54 -6.89 6.20 -0.27
C SER A 54 -6.27 5.43 0.89
N ALA A 55 -6.24 6.00 2.09
CA ALA A 55 -5.73 5.30 3.28
C ALA A 55 -6.59 4.08 3.64
N VAL A 56 -7.92 4.21 3.58
CA VAL A 56 -8.85 3.09 3.77
C VAL A 56 -8.60 2.00 2.73
N LEU A 57 -8.56 2.36 1.44
CA LEU A 57 -8.32 1.38 0.36
C LEU A 57 -6.94 0.71 0.47
N ALA A 58 -5.90 1.45 0.83
CA ALA A 58 -4.56 0.90 1.01
C ALA A 58 -4.54 -0.16 2.12
N ARG A 59 -5.28 0.06 3.22
CA ARG A 59 -5.45 -0.93 4.29
C ARG A 59 -6.19 -2.17 3.81
N GLU A 60 -7.34 -2.02 3.16
CA GLU A 60 -8.12 -3.15 2.64
C GLU A 60 -7.32 -3.97 1.61
N LEU A 61 -6.54 -3.30 0.74
CA LEU A 61 -5.65 -3.97 -0.21
C LEU A 61 -4.53 -4.74 0.50
N ARG A 62 -3.93 -4.16 1.56
CA ARG A 62 -2.90 -4.84 2.36
C ARG A 62 -3.48 -6.08 3.05
N ASP A 63 -4.68 -5.99 3.60
CA ASP A 63 -5.35 -7.11 4.25
C ASP A 63 -5.64 -8.23 3.23
N LEU A 64 -6.08 -7.88 2.02
CA LEU A 64 -6.22 -8.84 0.92
C LEU A 64 -4.90 -9.53 0.58
N MET A 65 -3.80 -8.77 0.45
CA MET A 65 -2.48 -9.35 0.20
C MET A 65 -2.02 -10.27 1.34
N SER A 66 -2.32 -9.90 2.59
CA SER A 66 -2.01 -10.70 3.77
C SER A 66 -2.72 -12.06 3.75
N VAL A 67 -4.02 -12.07 3.42
CA VAL A 67 -4.83 -13.29 3.29
C VAL A 67 -4.24 -14.24 2.26
N HIS A 68 -3.74 -13.71 1.14
CA HIS A 68 -3.20 -14.50 0.04
C HIS A 68 -1.67 -14.63 0.03
N SER A 69 -1.00 -14.15 1.09
CA SER A 69 0.47 -13.96 1.12
C SER A 69 1.27 -15.21 0.77
N LYS A 70 0.89 -16.38 1.28
CA LYS A 70 1.58 -17.65 1.00
C LYS A 70 1.55 -18.03 -0.48
N TRP A 71 0.41 -17.84 -1.13
CA TRP A 71 0.25 -18.13 -2.55
C TRP A 71 0.92 -17.05 -3.41
N LEU A 72 0.73 -15.77 -3.06
CA LEU A 72 1.41 -14.68 -3.76
C LEU A 72 2.93 -14.78 -3.68
N ALA A 73 3.48 -15.28 -2.57
CA ALA A 73 4.91 -15.55 -2.43
C ALA A 73 5.42 -16.68 -3.34
N SER A 74 4.57 -17.64 -3.75
CA SER A 74 4.96 -18.66 -4.73
C SER A 74 4.81 -18.20 -6.17
N GLU A 75 3.88 -17.29 -6.45
CA GLU A 75 3.54 -16.88 -7.82
C GLU A 75 4.19 -15.58 -8.28
N VAL A 76 4.47 -14.64 -7.37
CA VAL A 76 4.95 -13.29 -7.69
C VAL A 76 6.42 -13.17 -7.26
N PRO A 77 7.39 -13.16 -8.21
CA PRO A 77 8.80 -12.99 -7.89
C PRO A 77 9.04 -11.70 -7.08
N GLY A 78 9.74 -11.81 -5.97
CA GLY A 78 10.06 -10.66 -5.10
C GLY A 78 8.95 -10.24 -4.11
N PHE A 79 7.76 -10.84 -4.18
CA PHE A 79 6.65 -10.49 -3.28
C PHE A 79 6.99 -10.72 -1.81
N ALA A 80 7.58 -11.87 -1.48
CA ALA A 80 7.92 -12.19 -0.09
C ALA A 80 8.86 -11.14 0.54
N VAL A 81 9.87 -10.69 -0.21
CA VAL A 81 10.82 -9.66 0.22
C VAL A 81 10.12 -8.32 0.43
N ALA A 82 9.29 -7.90 -0.52
CA ALA A 82 8.54 -6.65 -0.42
C ALA A 82 7.55 -6.67 0.75
N PHE A 83 6.77 -7.75 0.89
CA PHE A 83 5.71 -7.86 1.90
C PHE A 83 6.22 -7.96 3.33
N SER A 84 7.43 -8.48 3.54
CA SER A 84 8.07 -8.58 4.87
C SER A 84 9.13 -7.52 5.13
N TRP A 85 9.26 -6.52 4.26
CA TRP A 85 10.19 -5.41 4.48
C TRP A 85 9.77 -4.56 5.72
N PRO A 86 10.72 -4.08 6.54
CA PRO A 86 12.19 -4.19 6.44
C PRO A 86 12.77 -5.45 7.12
N GLU A 87 11.94 -6.35 7.62
CA GLU A 87 12.35 -7.53 8.40
C GLU A 87 13.01 -8.62 7.54
N ALA A 88 12.81 -8.57 6.23
CA ALA A 88 13.32 -9.54 5.26
C ALA A 88 14.80 -9.40 4.87
N VAL A 89 15.50 -8.40 5.43
CA VAL A 89 16.91 -8.04 5.09
C VAL A 89 17.91 -8.70 6.02
#